data_AF-A0A6J7A567-F1
#
_entry.id   AF-A0A6J7A567-F1
#
_cell.length_a   1.000
_cell.length_b   1.000
_cell.length_c   1.000
_cell.angle_alpha   90.00
_cell.angle_beta   90.00
_cell.angle_gamma   90.00
#
_symmetry.space_group_name_H-M   'P 1'
#
loop_
_entity.id
_entity.type
_entity.pdbx_description
1 polymer ?
#
loop_
_entity_poly.entity_id
_entity_poly.type
_entity_poly.pdbx_seq_one_letter_code
_entity_poly.pdbx_strand_id
1 'polypeptide(L)'
;MTIALAERLDGLPRHLAMHPCAVVLSDGGFLNRAPVQINAGGYPMVEFDKDDVEAVGLLKLDILGVRMQSSIAYAIKEIERIETTPVDIDAIALDDQATFDLIASTRTLGVFQVESPGQRELVGKLAPETFTDLIVDISLFRPGPVKSDMITPFLAARGGWSSAQIIHPDLYETLRETEGVVVFHEQVIWIISIMTGISLAQSDEKRRALGDRQGQQEVCDWFIPAALARGYAQEIVAEIWDVLRAFASFGFCKAHAAAFALPTYQSAWLKAHHPAAFIAGVLTHDPGMYPKRLILDDARQMGVTILPVDINLSGGAYTVERVDRATARVPMRAFDGASTGRSLKLPDARGYAIRMSLSDLSGISAREVETIIEGQPYLDLSDFYARAGASYPTIERLILIGAFDGVHNIDATEINRRDLLLHLGDLHRSPTRSLGGAQLNFGFTPPALISSGLPDLTSGEKVGHEVDHLGMEVSHHMLEFYADFLNAIGAVRSSDLLAQRSGSSVLVAGVKVALQSPPVRSGKRVIFLSLDDGYGCNDATFFSDAQRDYADVLFHSRLFLVRGHIRRTGPRGVSLRATGAWELRSAYEKWSLNQSTLVR
;
A
#
# COMPACT_ATOMS: atom_id res chain seq x y z
N MET A 1 9.24 -17.48 36.64
CA MET A 1 10.28 -16.51 37.06
C MET A 1 10.41 -15.36 36.05
N THR A 2 10.63 -15.64 34.75
CA THR A 2 10.75 -14.60 33.71
C THR A 2 9.51 -13.71 33.57
N ILE A 3 8.30 -14.29 33.57
CA ILE A 3 7.04 -13.52 33.47
C ILE A 3 6.88 -12.58 34.68
N ALA A 4 7.06 -13.09 35.91
CA ALA A 4 6.98 -12.27 37.12
C ALA A 4 8.03 -11.15 37.17
N LEU A 5 9.23 -11.36 36.61
CA LEU A 5 10.23 -10.31 36.45
C LEU A 5 9.81 -9.30 35.39
N ALA A 6 9.23 -9.75 34.26
CA ALA A 6 8.72 -8.87 33.22
C ALA A 6 7.56 -7.99 33.74
N GLU A 7 6.61 -8.56 34.48
CA GLU A 7 5.51 -7.83 35.14
C GLU A 7 6.02 -6.76 36.11
N ARG A 8 7.12 -7.03 36.82
CA ARG A 8 7.75 -6.05 37.72
C ARG A 8 8.49 -4.91 36.99
N LEU A 9 8.83 -5.12 35.73
CA LEU A 9 9.49 -4.12 34.88
C LEU A 9 8.49 -3.42 33.94
N ASP A 10 7.23 -3.87 33.91
CA ASP A 10 6.18 -3.31 33.08
C ASP A 10 5.84 -1.88 33.54
N GLY A 11 5.66 -0.98 32.58
CA GLY A 11 5.43 0.46 32.83
C GLY A 11 6.68 1.29 33.14
N LEU A 12 7.88 0.71 33.25
CA LEU A 12 9.10 1.49 33.41
C LEU A 12 9.53 2.12 32.06
N PRO A 13 9.90 3.42 32.04
CA PRO A 13 10.37 4.07 30.82
C PRO A 13 11.71 3.46 30.37
N ARG A 14 11.85 3.23 29.05
CA ARG A 14 13.05 2.61 28.48
C ARG A 14 14.15 3.63 28.16
N HIS A 15 13.79 4.71 27.48
CA HIS A 15 14.67 5.83 27.11
C HIS A 15 13.80 7.02 26.68
N LEU A 16 14.39 8.22 26.68
CA LEU A 16 13.76 9.41 26.12
C LEU A 16 13.90 9.40 24.59
N ALA A 17 12.80 9.63 23.89
CA ALA A 17 12.74 9.65 22.44
C ALA A 17 11.93 10.85 21.96
N MET A 18 12.37 11.44 20.84
CA MET A 18 11.67 12.59 20.26
C MET A 18 10.31 12.15 19.72
N HIS A 19 9.26 12.86 20.10
CA HIS A 19 7.95 12.68 19.50
C HIS A 19 8.02 13.01 18.01
N PRO A 20 7.57 12.13 17.10
CA PRO A 20 7.85 12.25 15.67
C PRO A 20 7.19 13.45 15.00
N CYS A 21 6.16 14.03 15.61
CA CYS A 21 5.35 15.10 15.01
C CYS A 21 5.20 16.34 15.89
N ALA A 22 5.55 16.28 17.18
CA ALA A 22 5.12 17.32 18.12
C ALA A 22 6.14 18.46 18.13
N VAL A 23 5.64 19.68 18.02
CA VAL A 23 6.40 20.93 18.18
C VAL A 23 5.78 21.71 19.33
N VAL A 24 6.63 22.12 20.27
CA VAL A 24 6.23 22.96 21.38
C VAL A 24 6.56 24.40 21.05
N LEU A 25 5.57 25.27 21.18
CA LEU A 25 5.70 26.72 21.02
C LEU A 25 5.55 27.40 22.37
N SER A 26 6.42 28.37 22.62
CA SER A 26 6.48 29.10 23.87
C SER A 26 7.07 30.50 23.63
N ASP A 27 7.02 31.36 24.63
CA ASP A 27 7.70 32.65 24.62
C ASP A 27 9.22 32.51 24.84
N GLY A 28 9.94 33.63 24.86
CA GLY A 28 11.39 33.67 25.09
C GLY A 28 11.86 33.12 26.45
N GLY A 29 10.94 32.87 27.39
CA GLY A 29 11.19 32.24 28.69
C GLY A 29 11.04 30.73 28.71
N PHE A 30 10.91 30.06 27.56
CA PHE A 30 10.75 28.60 27.45
C PHE A 30 11.77 27.82 28.28
N LEU A 31 13.06 28.14 28.13
CA LEU A 31 14.16 27.44 28.81
C LEU A 31 14.21 27.70 30.33
N ASN A 32 13.44 28.67 30.84
CA ASN A 32 13.29 28.88 32.28
C ASN A 32 12.25 27.92 32.89
N ARG A 33 11.45 27.23 32.06
CA ARG A 33 10.31 26.41 32.48
C ARG A 33 10.45 24.94 32.12
N ALA A 34 11.08 24.63 30.98
CA ALA A 34 11.20 23.27 30.49
C ALA A 34 12.67 22.94 30.15
N PRO A 35 13.22 21.84 30.69
CA PRO A 35 14.53 21.36 30.29
C PRO A 35 14.48 20.82 28.85
N VAL A 36 15.59 21.01 28.13
CA VAL A 36 15.78 20.53 26.76
C VAL A 36 17.09 19.78 26.63
N GLN A 37 17.11 18.78 25.75
CA GLN A 37 18.31 18.06 25.35
C GLN A 37 18.38 17.93 23.83
N ILE A 38 19.58 17.71 23.29
CA ILE A 38 19.77 17.46 21.86
C ILE A 38 19.57 15.97 21.58
N ASN A 39 18.67 15.63 20.67
CA ASN A 39 18.46 14.25 20.26
C ASN A 39 19.60 13.76 19.34
N ALA A 40 19.57 12.47 18.98
CA ALA A 40 20.57 11.88 18.09
C ALA A 40 20.62 12.52 16.67
N GLY A 41 19.55 13.18 16.24
CA GLY A 41 19.46 13.90 14.98
C GLY A 41 19.92 15.37 15.05
N GLY A 42 20.41 15.84 16.20
CA GLY A 42 20.85 17.23 16.38
C GLY A 42 19.73 18.23 16.67
N TYR A 43 18.50 17.76 16.90
CA TYR A 43 17.35 18.62 17.18
C TYR A 43 17.13 18.82 18.68
N PRO A 44 16.75 20.03 19.12
CA PRO A 44 16.36 20.29 20.50
C PRO A 44 15.03 19.58 20.83
N MET A 45 15.01 18.86 21.95
CA MET A 45 13.90 18.05 22.41
C MET A 45 13.56 18.44 23.85
N VAL A 46 12.29 18.78 24.10
CA VAL A 46 11.78 18.98 25.46
C VAL A 46 11.77 17.64 26.20
N GLU A 47 12.15 17.62 27.48
CA GLU A 47 12.14 16.36 28.27
C GLU A 47 10.77 16.02 28.86
N PHE A 48 9.84 16.98 28.86
CA PHE A 48 8.45 16.77 29.25
C PHE A 48 7.72 15.88 28.25
N ASP A 49 6.86 15.01 28.77
CA ASP A 49 5.94 14.25 27.94
C ASP A 49 4.75 15.11 27.48
N LYS A 50 3.80 14.48 26.78
CA LYS A 50 2.62 15.17 26.23
C LYS A 50 1.79 15.85 27.34
N ASP A 51 1.57 15.16 28.44
CA ASP A 51 0.63 15.60 29.48
C ASP A 51 1.30 16.69 30.34
N ASP A 52 2.61 16.58 30.59
CA ASP A 52 3.40 17.61 31.26
C ASP A 52 3.44 18.92 30.46
N VAL A 53 3.64 18.85 29.13
CA VAL A 53 3.62 20.04 28.25
C VAL A 53 2.28 20.77 28.36
N GLU A 54 1.17 20.04 28.38
CA GLU A 54 -0.18 20.61 28.53
C GLU A 54 -0.40 21.17 29.94
N ALA A 55 0.03 20.46 30.99
CA ALA A 55 -0.10 20.88 32.38
C ALA A 55 0.66 22.18 32.70
N VAL A 56 1.82 22.40 32.06
CA VAL A 56 2.62 23.62 32.19
C VAL A 56 2.05 24.78 31.34
N GLY A 57 1.01 24.51 30.55
CA GLY A 57 0.33 25.51 29.71
C GLY A 57 1.13 25.90 28.47
N LEU A 58 1.96 24.98 27.96
CA LEU A 58 2.70 25.19 26.71
C LEU A 58 1.83 24.84 25.50
N LEU A 59 2.00 25.58 24.40
CA LEU A 59 1.27 25.31 23.17
C LEU A 59 1.92 24.14 22.44
N LYS A 60 1.16 23.07 22.21
CA LYS A 60 1.58 21.92 21.41
C LYS A 60 0.92 21.96 20.03
N LEU A 61 1.73 21.85 18.97
CA LEU A 61 1.29 21.61 17.61
C LEU A 61 1.79 20.24 17.13
N ASP A 62 0.99 19.53 16.35
CA ASP A 62 1.44 18.31 15.68
C ASP A 62 1.62 18.59 14.17
N ILE A 63 2.86 18.48 13.69
CA ILE A 63 3.23 18.58 12.28
C ILE A 63 3.55 17.17 11.79
N LEU A 64 2.63 16.58 11.03
CA LEU A 64 2.74 15.19 10.60
C LEU A 64 3.40 15.08 9.21
N GLY A 65 4.44 14.26 9.11
CA GLY A 65 5.01 13.84 7.83
C GLY A 65 4.20 12.71 7.20
N VAL A 66 3.23 13.03 6.35
CA VAL A 66 2.40 12.03 5.66
C VAL A 66 3.00 11.71 4.29
N ARG A 67 3.63 10.53 4.15
CA ARG A 67 4.28 10.09 2.90
C ARG A 67 3.36 10.08 1.67
N MET A 68 2.06 9.87 1.87
CA MET A 68 1.10 9.97 0.77
C MET A 68 1.03 11.39 0.18
N GLN A 69 1.11 12.42 1.02
CA GLN A 69 1.15 13.81 0.53
C GLN A 69 2.41 14.07 -0.29
N SER A 70 3.56 13.51 0.11
CA SER A 70 4.77 13.52 -0.72
C SER A 70 4.56 12.82 -2.07
N SER A 71 3.85 11.68 -2.08
CA SER A 71 3.53 10.91 -3.29
C SER A 71 2.63 11.69 -4.25
N ILE A 72 1.58 12.34 -3.72
CA ILE A 72 0.67 13.20 -4.47
C ILE A 72 1.43 14.40 -5.05
N ALA A 73 2.22 15.09 -4.23
CA ALA A 73 3.03 16.23 -4.68
C ALA A 73 4.05 15.83 -5.75
N TYR A 74 4.66 14.65 -5.64
CA TYR A 74 5.57 14.11 -6.65
C TYR A 74 4.82 13.82 -7.96
N ALA A 75 3.65 13.17 -7.88
CA ALA A 75 2.83 12.87 -9.05
C ALA A 75 2.42 14.13 -9.81
N ILE A 76 2.03 15.20 -9.11
CA ILE A 76 1.67 16.49 -9.73
C ILE A 76 2.88 17.08 -10.48
N LYS A 77 4.07 17.09 -9.87
CA LYS A 77 5.30 17.56 -10.53
C LYS A 77 5.63 16.75 -11.77
N GLU A 78 5.43 15.44 -11.74
CA GLU A 78 5.64 14.60 -12.91
C GLU A 78 4.62 14.91 -14.00
N ILE A 79 3.33 15.08 -13.66
CA ILE A 79 2.29 15.50 -14.61
C ILE A 79 2.68 16.84 -15.27
N GLU A 80 3.07 17.84 -14.49
CA GLU A 80 3.52 19.15 -15.01
C GLU A 80 4.75 19.04 -15.92
N ARG A 81 5.61 18.05 -15.69
CA ARG A 81 6.80 17.81 -16.51
C ARG A 81 6.48 17.14 -17.84
N ILE A 82 5.52 16.20 -17.86
CA ILE A 82 5.22 15.36 -19.04
C ILE A 82 3.96 15.78 -19.81
N GLU A 83 3.09 16.58 -19.20
CA GLU A 83 1.84 17.07 -19.78
C GLU A 83 1.82 18.59 -19.85
N THR A 84 1.04 19.12 -20.79
CA THR A 84 0.91 20.57 -20.98
C THR A 84 -0.17 21.19 -20.10
N THR A 85 -1.01 20.36 -19.48
CA THR A 85 -2.16 20.82 -18.69
C THR A 85 -1.82 20.67 -17.21
N PRO A 86 -1.66 21.77 -16.46
CA PRO A 86 -1.42 21.69 -15.03
C PRO A 86 -2.66 21.12 -14.32
N VAL A 87 -2.43 20.37 -13.25
CA VAL A 87 -3.47 19.79 -12.41
C VAL A 87 -3.48 20.51 -11.07
N ASP A 88 -4.60 21.15 -10.74
CA ASP A 88 -4.88 21.64 -9.38
C ASP A 88 -5.64 20.56 -8.62
N ILE A 89 -4.91 19.83 -7.76
CA ILE A 89 -5.46 18.68 -7.03
C ILE A 89 -6.52 19.08 -5.98
N ASP A 90 -6.50 20.33 -5.51
CA ASP A 90 -7.44 20.81 -4.50
C ASP A 90 -8.76 21.31 -5.14
N ALA A 91 -8.74 21.54 -6.45
CA ALA A 91 -9.90 21.98 -7.23
C ALA A 91 -10.64 20.85 -7.97
N ILE A 92 -10.24 19.58 -7.80
CA ILE A 92 -10.89 18.44 -8.48
C ILE A 92 -12.34 18.25 -7.99
N ALA A 93 -13.22 17.85 -8.91
CA ALA A 93 -14.60 17.51 -8.56
C ALA A 93 -14.66 16.23 -7.71
N LEU A 94 -15.52 16.21 -6.69
CA LEU A 94 -15.67 15.10 -5.73
C LEU A 94 -16.72 14.04 -6.14
N ASP A 95 -17.23 14.13 -7.36
CA ASP A 95 -18.25 13.27 -7.96
C ASP A 95 -17.79 12.62 -9.28
N ASP A 96 -16.47 12.52 -9.51
CA ASP A 96 -15.92 11.93 -10.73
C ASP A 96 -16.14 10.42 -10.79
N GLN A 97 -16.91 9.99 -11.80
CA GLN A 97 -17.28 8.59 -11.97
C GLN A 97 -16.08 7.67 -12.20
N ALA A 98 -15.03 8.10 -12.90
CA ALA A 98 -13.88 7.24 -13.17
C ALA A 98 -13.11 6.93 -11.88
N THR A 99 -13.06 7.88 -10.95
CA THR A 99 -12.47 7.71 -9.62
C THR A 99 -13.26 6.70 -8.78
N PHE A 100 -14.59 6.81 -8.76
CA PHE A 100 -15.42 5.82 -8.06
C PHE A 100 -15.40 4.45 -8.74
N ASP A 101 -15.35 4.39 -10.07
CA ASP A 101 -15.18 3.12 -10.80
C ASP A 101 -13.88 2.42 -10.38
N LEU A 102 -12.78 3.16 -10.24
CA LEU A 102 -11.51 2.62 -9.74
C LEU A 102 -11.65 2.09 -8.30
N ILE A 103 -12.22 2.89 -7.39
CA ILE A 103 -12.39 2.49 -5.97
C ILE A 103 -13.27 1.24 -5.89
N ALA A 104 -14.46 1.27 -6.49
CA ALA A 104 -15.43 0.17 -6.51
C ALA A 104 -14.87 -1.11 -7.17
N SER A 105 -13.87 -0.99 -8.06
CA SER A 105 -13.19 -2.14 -8.65
C SER A 105 -12.26 -2.88 -7.67
N THR A 106 -11.99 -2.31 -6.49
CA THR A 106 -11.01 -2.80 -5.50
C THR A 106 -9.54 -2.75 -5.94
N ARG A 107 -9.24 -2.08 -7.07
CA ARG A 107 -7.87 -1.83 -7.56
C ARG A 107 -7.21 -0.64 -6.85
N THR A 108 -7.25 -0.68 -5.53
CA THR A 108 -6.85 0.41 -4.63
C THR A 108 -5.44 0.25 -4.07
N LEU A 109 -4.59 -0.61 -4.66
CA LEU A 109 -3.18 -0.73 -4.26
C LEU A 109 -2.49 0.64 -4.34
N GLY A 110 -1.80 1.04 -3.26
CA GLY A 110 -1.17 2.37 -3.16
C GLY A 110 -2.13 3.54 -2.97
N VAL A 111 -3.45 3.34 -2.94
CA VAL A 111 -4.44 4.39 -2.62
C VAL A 111 -4.55 4.53 -1.10
N PHE A 112 -4.55 5.77 -0.61
CA PHE A 112 -4.52 6.06 0.82
C PHE A 112 -5.74 5.46 1.55
N GLN A 113 -5.56 4.93 2.77
CA GLN A 113 -6.59 4.34 3.66
C GLN A 113 -7.36 3.11 3.14
N VAL A 114 -7.51 2.90 1.83
CA VAL A 114 -8.37 1.86 1.24
C VAL A 114 -7.59 0.74 0.51
N GLU A 115 -6.28 0.61 0.73
CA GLU A 115 -5.46 -0.41 0.09
C GLU A 115 -5.44 -1.78 0.81
N SER A 116 -5.60 -1.81 2.14
CA SER A 116 -5.38 -3.04 2.91
C SER A 116 -6.34 -4.17 2.49
N PRO A 117 -5.98 -5.47 2.64
CA PRO A 117 -6.83 -6.57 2.19
C PRO A 117 -8.27 -6.52 2.72
N GLY A 118 -8.42 -6.22 4.02
CA GLY A 118 -9.75 -6.12 4.62
C GLY A 118 -10.50 -4.86 4.20
N GLN A 119 -9.81 -3.74 3.93
CA GLN A 119 -10.44 -2.57 3.33
C GLN A 119 -10.91 -2.84 1.90
N ARG A 120 -10.07 -3.48 1.08
CA ARG A 120 -10.46 -3.92 -0.27
C ARG A 120 -11.67 -4.85 -0.23
N GLU A 121 -11.76 -5.73 0.77
CA GLU A 121 -12.96 -6.56 0.99
C GLU A 121 -14.19 -5.71 1.34
N LEU A 122 -14.05 -4.70 2.22
CA LEU A 122 -15.15 -3.80 2.59
C LEU A 122 -15.61 -2.94 1.40
N VAL A 123 -14.68 -2.29 0.71
CA VAL A 123 -14.90 -1.53 -0.52
C VAL A 123 -15.57 -2.42 -1.57
N GLY A 124 -15.16 -3.68 -1.71
CA GLY A 124 -15.77 -4.62 -2.64
C GLY A 124 -17.21 -5.02 -2.26
N LYS A 125 -17.58 -4.94 -0.98
CA LYS A 125 -18.96 -5.15 -0.52
C LYS A 125 -19.82 -3.89 -0.68
N LEU A 126 -19.28 -2.73 -0.32
CA LEU A 126 -19.97 -1.45 -0.34
C LEU A 126 -20.14 -0.91 -1.77
N ALA A 127 -19.10 -1.08 -2.60
CA ALA A 127 -18.97 -0.45 -3.92
C ALA A 127 -19.28 1.05 -3.88
N PRO A 128 -18.44 1.89 -3.24
CA PRO A 128 -18.71 3.31 -3.03
C PRO A 128 -19.01 4.07 -4.33
N GLU A 129 -20.06 4.90 -4.33
CA GLU A 129 -20.46 5.72 -5.50
C GLU A 129 -20.38 7.22 -5.22
N THR A 130 -20.27 7.61 -3.95
CA THR A 130 -20.24 9.03 -3.53
C THR A 130 -19.12 9.31 -2.56
N PHE A 131 -18.74 10.59 -2.42
CA PHE A 131 -17.75 11.01 -1.44
C PHE A 131 -18.17 10.66 0.00
N THR A 132 -19.47 10.74 0.30
CA THR A 132 -20.01 10.33 1.60
C THR A 132 -19.83 8.83 1.86
N ASP A 133 -20.00 7.97 0.85
CA ASP A 133 -19.73 6.54 0.99
C ASP A 133 -18.28 6.27 1.40
N LEU A 134 -17.34 7.04 0.84
CA LEU A 134 -15.92 6.93 1.19
C LEU A 134 -15.65 7.35 2.64
N ILE A 135 -16.32 8.40 3.13
CA ILE A 135 -16.24 8.82 4.54
C ILE A 135 -16.73 7.70 5.46
N VAL A 136 -17.84 7.06 5.11
CA VAL A 136 -18.43 5.96 5.89
C VAL A 136 -17.53 4.72 5.85
N ASP A 137 -16.99 4.34 4.70
CA ASP A 137 -16.10 3.19 4.52
C ASP A 137 -14.85 3.26 5.43
N ILE A 138 -14.14 4.40 5.39
CA ILE A 138 -12.96 4.68 6.23
C ILE A 138 -13.29 4.65 7.73
N SER A 139 -14.53 4.95 8.09
CA SER A 139 -15.00 5.00 9.47
C SER A 139 -15.38 3.62 9.99
N LEU A 140 -15.93 2.76 9.13
CA LEU A 140 -16.43 1.44 9.49
C LEU A 140 -15.32 0.39 9.66
N PHE A 141 -14.23 0.46 8.89
CA PHE A 141 -13.17 -0.55 8.96
C PHE A 141 -12.19 -0.32 10.13
N ARG A 142 -12.68 -0.51 11.36
CA ARG A 142 -11.91 -0.32 12.60
C ARG A 142 -12.19 -1.42 13.61
N PRO A 143 -11.27 -1.71 14.55
CA PRO A 143 -11.45 -2.79 15.53
C PRO A 143 -12.74 -2.68 16.35
N GLY A 144 -13.23 -1.46 16.61
CA GLY A 144 -14.49 -1.22 17.34
C GLY A 144 -15.73 -1.63 16.53
N PRO A 145 -16.06 -0.93 15.42
CA PRO A 145 -17.23 -1.24 14.59
C PRO A 145 -17.25 -2.67 14.04
N VAL A 146 -16.08 -3.28 13.79
CA VAL A 146 -15.98 -4.70 13.39
C VAL A 146 -16.37 -5.64 14.54
N LYS A 147 -16.07 -5.29 15.80
CA LYS A 147 -16.46 -6.10 16.98
C LYS A 147 -17.95 -6.00 17.29
N SER A 148 -18.57 -4.84 17.06
CA SER A 148 -20.01 -4.58 17.27
C SER A 148 -20.88 -4.94 16.07
N ASP A 149 -20.30 -5.49 14.98
CA ASP A 149 -20.98 -5.91 13.76
C ASP A 149 -21.84 -4.82 13.10
N MET A 150 -21.35 -3.57 13.09
CA MET A 150 -22.06 -2.43 12.49
C MET A 150 -22.03 -2.43 10.95
N ILE A 151 -21.04 -3.11 10.40
CA ILE A 151 -20.81 -3.20 8.96
C ILE A 151 -21.94 -3.98 8.28
N THR A 152 -22.35 -5.11 8.87
CA THR A 152 -23.36 -6.00 8.29
C THR A 152 -24.73 -5.34 8.09
N PRO A 153 -25.36 -4.69 9.11
CA PRO A 153 -26.66 -4.04 8.92
C PRO A 153 -26.58 -2.86 7.94
N PHE A 154 -25.50 -2.07 7.98
CA PHE A 154 -25.29 -0.97 7.03
C PHE A 154 -25.24 -1.50 5.59
N LEU A 155 -24.39 -2.50 5.31
CA LEU A 155 -24.26 -3.08 3.98
C LEU A 155 -25.54 -3.78 3.50
N ALA A 156 -26.27 -4.45 4.41
CA ALA A 156 -27.53 -5.10 4.07
C ALA A 156 -28.60 -4.08 3.66
N ALA A 157 -28.71 -2.97 4.40
CA ALA A 157 -29.62 -1.88 4.06
C ALA A 157 -29.22 -1.19 2.76
N ARG A 158 -27.93 -0.81 2.63
CA ARG A 158 -27.39 -0.16 1.43
C ARG A 158 -27.56 -1.01 0.17
N GLY A 159 -27.38 -2.32 0.29
CA GLY A 159 -27.57 -3.27 -0.81
C GLY A 159 -29.03 -3.64 -1.09
N GLY A 160 -29.99 -3.09 -0.34
CA GLY A 160 -31.43 -3.36 -0.51
C GLY A 160 -31.90 -4.73 -0.01
N TRP A 161 -31.08 -5.44 0.77
CA TRP A 161 -31.42 -6.73 1.37
C TRP A 161 -32.29 -6.59 2.64
N SER A 162 -32.20 -5.43 3.29
CA SER A 162 -33.04 -5.02 4.41
C SER A 162 -33.44 -3.55 4.27
N SER A 163 -34.46 -3.11 5.01
CA SER A 163 -34.78 -1.68 5.12
C SER A 163 -33.78 -0.97 6.05
N ALA A 164 -33.49 0.30 5.78
CA ALA A 164 -32.77 1.16 6.71
C ALA A 164 -33.48 1.20 8.07
N GLN A 165 -32.72 1.04 9.16
CA GLN A 165 -33.27 0.99 10.51
C GLN A 165 -33.34 2.39 11.11
N ILE A 166 -34.27 3.21 10.63
CA ILE A 166 -34.52 4.53 11.20
C ILE A 166 -35.42 4.39 12.43
N ILE A 167 -34.84 4.50 13.61
CA ILE A 167 -35.51 4.25 14.90
C ILE A 167 -36.67 5.23 15.13
N HIS A 168 -36.53 6.49 14.69
CA HIS A 168 -37.59 7.50 14.80
C HIS A 168 -37.56 8.49 13.62
N PRO A 169 -38.71 8.97 13.11
CA PRO A 169 -38.77 9.93 11.99
C PRO A 169 -37.94 11.20 12.20
N ASP A 170 -37.91 11.75 13.42
CA ASP A 170 -37.14 12.96 13.76
C ASP A 170 -35.61 12.76 13.57
N LEU A 171 -35.14 11.51 13.52
CA LEU A 171 -33.73 11.16 13.34
C LEU A 171 -33.39 10.81 11.89
N TYR A 172 -34.36 10.85 10.98
CA TYR A 172 -34.18 10.49 9.57
C TYR A 172 -33.03 11.27 8.93
N GLU A 173 -33.03 12.61 9.05
CA GLU A 173 -31.98 13.45 8.45
C GLU A 173 -30.59 13.17 9.03
N THR A 174 -30.51 12.81 10.31
CA THR A 174 -29.24 12.49 10.98
C THR A 174 -28.67 11.14 10.56
N LEU A 175 -29.55 10.17 10.26
CA LEU A 175 -29.16 8.77 10.06
C LEU A 175 -29.29 8.27 8.62
N ARG A 176 -29.91 9.03 7.71
CA ARG A 176 -30.13 8.62 6.31
C ARG A 176 -28.84 8.32 5.56
N GLU A 177 -27.77 9.06 5.83
CA GLU A 177 -26.48 8.86 5.17
C GLU A 177 -25.79 7.55 5.56
N THR A 178 -26.18 6.97 6.70
CA THR A 178 -25.61 5.72 7.24
C THR A 178 -26.68 4.64 7.39
N GLU A 179 -27.78 4.74 6.64
CA GLU A 179 -28.87 3.76 6.59
C GLU A 179 -29.45 3.39 7.98
N GLY A 180 -29.44 4.32 8.93
CA GLY A 180 -29.91 4.08 10.31
C GLY A 180 -28.82 3.73 11.32
N VAL A 181 -27.61 3.39 10.87
CA VAL A 181 -26.51 2.96 11.75
C VAL A 181 -25.78 4.18 12.31
N VAL A 182 -25.60 4.26 13.64
CA VAL A 182 -24.86 5.36 14.27
C VAL A 182 -23.35 5.10 14.21
N VAL A 183 -22.66 5.86 13.36
CA VAL A 183 -21.21 5.74 13.08
C VAL A 183 -20.43 6.93 13.66
N PHE A 184 -21.03 8.13 13.64
CA PHE A 184 -20.31 9.37 13.90
C PHE A 184 -20.62 10.04 15.24
N HIS A 185 -19.63 10.72 15.83
CA HIS A 185 -19.80 11.54 17.03
C HIS A 185 -20.87 12.61 16.81
N GLU A 186 -20.86 13.22 15.63
CA GLU A 186 -21.81 14.23 15.21
C GLU A 186 -23.23 13.67 15.21
N GLN A 187 -23.45 12.41 14.81
CA GLN A 187 -24.77 11.77 14.89
C GLN A 187 -25.24 11.64 16.33
N VAL A 188 -24.37 11.26 17.26
CA VAL A 188 -24.72 11.20 18.70
C VAL A 188 -25.09 12.57 19.24
N ILE A 189 -24.34 13.61 18.85
CA ILE A 189 -24.63 15.00 19.24
C ILE A 189 -26.02 15.43 18.72
N TRP A 190 -26.33 15.11 17.46
CA TRP A 190 -27.65 15.42 16.90
C TRP A 190 -28.78 14.64 17.57
N ILE A 191 -28.62 13.33 17.80
CA ILE A 191 -29.63 12.49 18.48
C ILE A 191 -29.96 13.07 19.85
N ILE A 192 -28.96 13.32 20.69
CA ILE A 192 -29.17 13.84 22.05
C ILE A 192 -29.85 15.21 21.98
N SER A 193 -29.39 16.12 21.12
CA SER A 193 -29.98 17.45 20.96
C SER A 193 -31.45 17.40 20.49
N ILE A 194 -31.76 16.62 19.46
CA ILE A 194 -33.12 16.48 18.91
C ILE A 194 -34.09 15.90 19.96
N MET A 195 -33.64 14.85 20.65
CA MET A 195 -34.47 14.12 21.60
C MET A 195 -34.69 14.85 22.91
N THR A 196 -33.73 15.67 23.36
CA THR A 196 -33.80 16.35 24.68
C THR A 196 -34.04 17.86 24.58
N GLY A 197 -33.85 18.46 23.40
CA GLY A 197 -34.03 19.89 23.14
C GLY A 197 -32.87 20.78 23.60
N ILE A 198 -31.75 20.20 24.03
CA ILE A 198 -30.57 20.98 24.44
C ILE A 198 -29.75 21.46 23.24
N SER A 199 -28.85 22.41 23.47
CA SER A 199 -27.93 22.90 22.43
C SER A 199 -26.90 21.83 22.02
N LEU A 200 -26.35 21.96 20.81
CA LEU A 200 -25.30 21.07 20.30
C LEU A 200 -24.04 21.09 21.17
N ALA A 201 -23.69 22.25 21.76
CA ALA A 201 -22.55 22.36 22.66
C ALA A 201 -22.74 21.52 23.93
N GLN A 202 -23.89 21.66 24.59
CA GLN A 202 -24.24 20.84 25.76
C GLN A 202 -24.34 19.36 25.39
N SER A 203 -24.80 19.06 24.18
CA SER A 203 -24.86 17.69 23.70
C SER A 203 -23.48 17.07 23.46
N ASP A 204 -22.48 17.83 23.02
CA ASP A 204 -21.10 17.32 22.94
C ASP A 204 -20.50 17.09 24.34
N GLU A 205 -20.84 17.90 25.35
CA GLU A 205 -20.47 17.62 26.74
C GLU A 205 -21.03 16.27 27.21
N LYS A 206 -22.30 15.99 26.90
CA LYS A 206 -22.91 14.68 27.18
C LYS A 206 -22.21 13.55 26.42
N ARG A 207 -21.89 13.75 25.13
CA ARG A 207 -21.14 12.78 24.33
C ARG A 207 -19.74 12.50 24.90
N ARG A 208 -19.04 13.51 25.42
CA ARG A 208 -17.74 13.37 26.10
C ARG A 208 -17.86 12.49 27.35
N ALA A 209 -18.91 12.71 28.15
CA ALA A 209 -19.17 11.92 29.35
C ALA A 209 -19.48 10.43 29.07
N LEU A 210 -19.85 10.06 27.83
CA LEU A 210 -20.03 8.65 27.47
C LEU A 210 -18.72 7.85 27.44
N GLY A 211 -17.55 8.48 27.54
CA GLY A 211 -16.24 7.83 27.41
C GLY A 211 -15.91 6.80 28.49
N ASP A 212 -16.56 6.86 29.66
CA ASP A 212 -16.37 5.90 30.75
C ASP A 212 -17.70 5.43 31.34
N ARG A 213 -17.66 4.38 32.17
CA ARG A 213 -18.87 3.75 32.72
C ARG A 213 -19.65 4.66 33.67
N GLN A 214 -18.96 5.50 34.43
CA GLN A 214 -19.61 6.38 35.40
C GLN A 214 -20.36 7.48 34.65
N GLY A 215 -19.69 8.15 33.72
CA GLY A 215 -20.31 9.18 32.89
C GLY A 215 -21.44 8.63 32.02
N GLN A 216 -21.33 7.39 31.52
CA GLN A 216 -22.47 6.71 30.85
C GLN A 216 -23.70 6.62 31.77
N GLN A 217 -23.53 6.24 33.03
CA GLN A 217 -24.65 6.14 33.96
C GLN A 217 -25.25 7.52 34.29
N GLU A 218 -24.41 8.52 34.52
CA GLU A 218 -24.87 9.90 34.79
C GLU A 218 -25.65 10.48 33.59
N VAL A 219 -25.18 10.22 32.37
CA VAL A 219 -25.90 10.63 31.15
C VAL A 219 -27.19 9.82 30.98
N CYS A 220 -27.21 8.53 31.31
CA CYS A 220 -28.41 7.69 31.29
C CYS A 220 -29.54 8.28 32.13
N ASP A 221 -29.21 8.56 33.39
CA ASP A 221 -30.16 9.00 34.43
C ASP A 221 -30.78 10.35 34.06
N TRP A 222 -30.05 11.17 33.28
CA TRP A 222 -30.53 12.42 32.73
C TRP A 222 -31.26 12.28 31.38
N PHE A 223 -30.73 11.48 30.45
CA PHE A 223 -31.21 11.39 29.07
C PHE A 223 -32.61 10.81 28.98
N ILE A 224 -32.88 9.72 29.72
CA ILE A 224 -34.19 9.05 29.70
C ILE A 224 -35.32 9.99 30.09
N PRO A 225 -35.32 10.66 31.27
CA PRO A 225 -36.39 11.58 31.64
C PRO A 225 -36.47 12.80 30.71
N ALA A 226 -35.34 13.31 30.22
CA ALA A 226 -35.33 14.45 29.29
C ALA A 226 -35.98 14.12 27.95
N ALA A 227 -35.72 12.94 27.39
CA ALA A 227 -36.33 12.47 26.16
C ALA A 227 -37.83 12.16 26.34
N LEU A 228 -38.22 11.52 27.45
CA LEU A 228 -39.64 11.27 27.75
C LEU A 228 -40.44 12.58 27.88
N ALA A 229 -39.85 13.61 28.50
CA ALA A 229 -40.49 14.93 28.63
C ALA A 229 -40.73 15.63 27.27
N ARG A 230 -40.01 15.22 26.22
CA ARG A 230 -40.18 15.70 24.84
C ARG A 230 -41.23 14.92 24.05
N GLY A 231 -41.82 13.88 24.64
CA GLY A 231 -42.93 13.11 24.06
C GLY A 231 -42.51 11.83 23.33
N TYR A 232 -41.25 11.41 23.43
CA TYR A 232 -40.81 10.13 22.85
C TYR A 232 -41.32 8.95 23.67
N ALA A 233 -41.72 7.87 22.99
CA ALA A 233 -42.16 6.64 23.64
C ALA A 233 -41.01 5.95 24.39
N GLN A 234 -41.33 5.27 25.49
CA GLN A 234 -40.33 4.65 26.37
C GLN A 234 -39.48 3.60 25.63
N GLU A 235 -40.09 2.84 24.73
CA GLU A 235 -39.42 1.81 23.92
C GLU A 235 -38.37 2.43 23.01
N ILE A 236 -38.69 3.56 22.36
CA ILE A 236 -37.79 4.30 21.48
C ILE A 236 -36.61 4.90 22.27
N VAL A 237 -36.90 5.47 23.44
CA VAL A 237 -35.86 6.04 24.31
C VAL A 237 -34.90 4.94 24.79
N ALA A 238 -35.42 3.77 25.14
CA ALA A 238 -34.61 2.62 25.57
C ALA A 238 -33.71 2.11 24.44
N GLU A 239 -34.26 1.93 23.23
CA GLU A 239 -33.50 1.48 22.06
C GLU A 239 -32.38 2.47 21.70
N ILE A 240 -32.67 3.76 21.67
CA ILE A 240 -31.66 4.78 21.38
C ILE A 240 -30.60 4.82 22.47
N TRP A 241 -30.99 4.68 23.74
CA TRP A 241 -30.01 4.64 24.82
C TRP A 241 -29.05 3.45 24.69
N ASP A 242 -29.53 2.28 24.29
CA ASP A 242 -28.68 1.12 24.03
C ASP A 242 -27.68 1.39 22.90
N VAL A 243 -28.11 2.08 21.84
CA VAL A 243 -27.24 2.54 20.75
C VAL A 243 -26.18 3.53 21.27
N LEU A 244 -26.58 4.55 22.02
CA LEU A 244 -25.68 5.56 22.58
C LEU A 244 -24.65 4.95 23.55
N ARG A 245 -25.08 3.98 24.38
CA ARG A 245 -24.21 3.29 25.32
C ARG A 245 -23.20 2.41 24.62
N ALA A 246 -23.61 1.68 23.58
CA ALA A 246 -22.70 0.89 22.76
C ALA A 246 -21.66 1.79 22.07
N PHE A 247 -22.11 2.93 21.53
CA PHE A 247 -21.32 3.87 20.73
C PHE A 247 -20.04 4.37 21.40
N ALA A 248 -20.07 4.57 22.72
CA ALA A 248 -18.93 5.03 23.53
C ALA A 248 -17.61 4.29 23.25
N SER A 249 -17.70 3.01 22.85
CA SER A 249 -16.52 2.17 22.65
C SER A 249 -15.91 2.26 21.24
N PHE A 250 -16.58 2.89 20.26
CA PHE A 250 -16.19 2.78 18.85
C PHE A 250 -16.61 3.93 17.93
N GLY A 251 -17.24 4.98 18.45
CA GLY A 251 -17.62 6.16 17.68
C GLY A 251 -16.45 6.84 16.97
N PHE A 252 -16.74 7.52 15.85
CA PHE A 252 -15.71 8.22 15.09
C PHE A 252 -16.08 9.67 14.76
N CYS A 253 -15.10 10.56 14.65
CA CYS A 253 -15.35 11.96 14.29
C CYS A 253 -15.50 12.09 12.77
N LYS A 254 -16.68 12.52 12.30
CA LYS A 254 -16.98 12.68 10.86
C LYS A 254 -16.10 13.74 10.21
N ALA A 255 -15.83 14.85 10.88
CA ALA A 255 -14.94 15.89 10.34
C ALA A 255 -13.53 15.33 10.07
N HIS A 256 -13.00 14.53 10.98
CA HIS A 256 -11.71 13.86 10.80
C HIS A 256 -11.78 12.80 9.68
N ALA A 257 -12.86 12.01 9.62
CA ALA A 257 -13.11 11.07 8.53
C ALA A 257 -13.11 11.76 7.16
N ALA A 258 -13.82 12.88 7.03
CA ALA A 258 -13.91 13.67 5.81
C ALA A 258 -12.55 14.24 5.39
N ALA A 259 -11.75 14.73 6.35
CA ALA A 259 -10.40 15.21 6.07
C ALA A 259 -9.47 14.10 5.56
N PHE A 260 -9.68 12.83 5.94
CA PHE A 260 -8.93 11.68 5.44
C PHE A 260 -9.51 11.09 4.14
N ALA A 261 -10.82 11.24 3.92
CA ALA A 261 -11.47 10.87 2.66
C ALA A 261 -10.96 11.72 1.50
N LEU A 262 -10.61 12.99 1.73
CA LEU A 262 -10.07 13.86 0.68
C LEU A 262 -8.75 13.34 0.05
N PRO A 263 -7.64 13.09 0.78
CA PRO A 263 -6.43 12.51 0.19
C PRO A 263 -6.64 11.08 -0.31
N THR A 264 -7.60 10.34 0.24
CA THR A 264 -8.02 9.04 -0.31
C THR A 264 -8.61 9.19 -1.70
N TYR A 265 -9.54 10.15 -1.87
CA TYR A 265 -10.14 10.47 -3.14
C TYR A 265 -9.12 11.05 -4.13
N GLN A 266 -8.28 11.99 -3.71
CA GLN A 266 -7.23 12.59 -4.54
C GLN A 266 -6.22 11.53 -5.04
N SER A 267 -5.79 10.60 -4.19
CA SER A 267 -4.92 9.50 -4.60
C SER A 267 -5.61 8.54 -5.57
N ALA A 268 -6.88 8.22 -5.37
CA ALA A 268 -7.66 7.43 -6.31
C ALA A 268 -7.87 8.17 -7.65
N TRP A 269 -8.14 9.47 -7.61
CA TRP A 269 -8.32 10.30 -8.80
C TRP A 269 -7.04 10.36 -9.64
N LEU A 270 -5.90 10.60 -8.99
CA LEU A 270 -4.59 10.57 -9.67
C LEU A 270 -4.31 9.19 -10.27
N LYS A 271 -4.67 8.11 -9.58
CA LYS A 271 -4.53 6.75 -10.12
C LYS A 271 -5.47 6.48 -11.30
N ALA A 272 -6.67 7.05 -11.30
CA ALA A 272 -7.65 6.87 -12.37
C ALA A 272 -7.29 7.69 -13.63
N HIS A 273 -6.75 8.89 -13.47
CA HIS A 273 -6.52 9.84 -14.58
C HIS A 273 -5.06 9.95 -15.01
N HIS A 274 -4.12 9.85 -14.07
CA HIS A 274 -2.67 9.93 -14.30
C HIS A 274 -1.90 8.77 -13.62
N PRO A 275 -2.26 7.51 -13.91
CA PRO A 275 -1.73 6.32 -13.22
C PRO A 275 -0.21 6.24 -13.19
N ALA A 276 0.48 6.56 -14.30
CA ALA A 276 1.94 6.47 -14.36
C ALA A 276 2.62 7.45 -13.38
N ALA A 277 2.15 8.70 -13.31
CA ALA A 277 2.67 9.71 -12.40
C ALA A 277 2.35 9.40 -10.94
N PHE A 278 1.11 8.96 -10.67
CA PHE A 278 0.71 8.51 -9.33
C PHE A 278 1.58 7.37 -8.83
N ILE A 279 1.74 6.33 -9.64
CA ILE A 279 2.50 5.14 -9.27
C ILE A 279 3.99 5.47 -9.11
N ALA A 280 4.58 6.32 -9.96
CA ALA A 280 5.94 6.82 -9.77
C ALA A 280 6.13 7.54 -8.42
N GLY A 281 5.14 8.33 -7.99
CA GLY A 281 5.12 8.95 -6.66
C GLY A 281 5.04 7.93 -5.53
N VAL A 282 4.16 6.93 -5.65
CA VAL A 282 4.04 5.82 -4.67
C VAL A 282 5.34 5.02 -4.58
N LEU A 283 5.99 4.70 -5.70
CA LEU A 283 7.26 3.96 -5.73
C LEU A 283 8.43 4.76 -5.14
N THR A 284 8.43 6.08 -5.33
CA THR A 284 9.47 6.99 -4.83
C THR A 284 9.36 7.20 -3.31
N HIS A 285 8.15 7.45 -2.80
CA HIS A 285 7.95 7.81 -1.39
C HIS A 285 7.45 6.66 -0.51
N ASP A 286 7.06 5.53 -1.10
CA ASP A 286 6.66 4.29 -0.44
C ASP A 286 5.64 4.51 0.71
N PRO A 287 4.49 5.18 0.46
CA PRO A 287 3.57 5.56 1.52
C PRO A 287 2.74 4.40 2.09
N GLY A 288 2.63 3.31 1.35
CA GLY A 288 1.68 2.22 1.61
C GLY A 288 2.26 1.03 2.34
N MET A 289 1.50 -0.08 2.34
CA MET A 289 1.89 -1.33 3.01
C MET A 289 2.46 -2.41 2.09
N TYR A 290 2.27 -2.25 0.78
CA TYR A 290 2.63 -3.26 -0.21
C TYR A 290 4.05 -3.07 -0.76
N PRO A 291 4.78 -4.15 -1.05
CA PRO A 291 6.11 -4.06 -1.63
C PRO A 291 6.05 -3.44 -3.03
N LYS A 292 7.08 -2.67 -3.39
CA LYS A 292 7.21 -2.00 -4.70
C LYS A 292 7.00 -2.94 -5.89
N ARG A 293 7.45 -4.19 -5.78
CA ARG A 293 7.23 -5.27 -6.77
C ARG A 293 5.74 -5.39 -7.18
N LEU A 294 4.83 -5.48 -6.21
CA LEU A 294 3.40 -5.57 -6.48
C LEU A 294 2.84 -4.26 -7.07
N ILE A 295 3.38 -3.11 -6.67
CA ILE A 295 2.98 -1.81 -7.23
C ILE A 295 3.39 -1.70 -8.71
N LEU A 296 4.56 -2.26 -9.10
CA LEU A 296 4.97 -2.35 -10.50
C LEU A 296 4.03 -3.25 -11.31
N ASP A 297 3.59 -4.38 -10.76
CA ASP A 297 2.64 -5.26 -11.42
C ASP A 297 1.27 -4.60 -11.62
N ASP A 298 0.81 -3.81 -10.65
CA ASP A 298 -0.40 -3.00 -10.79
C ASP A 298 -0.24 -1.95 -11.91
N ALA A 299 0.94 -1.34 -12.05
CA ALA A 299 1.26 -0.43 -13.15
C ALA A 299 1.19 -1.13 -14.53
N ARG A 300 1.77 -2.33 -14.63
CA ARG A 300 1.74 -3.15 -15.86
C ARG A 300 0.30 -3.45 -16.29
N GLN A 301 -0.56 -3.77 -15.34
CA GLN A 301 -1.97 -4.05 -15.61
C GLN A 301 -2.76 -2.82 -16.08
N MET A 302 -2.34 -1.62 -15.70
CA MET A 302 -2.86 -0.37 -16.22
C MET A 302 -2.26 0.02 -17.59
N GLY A 303 -1.31 -0.77 -18.10
CA GLY A 303 -0.66 -0.54 -19.40
C GLY A 303 0.55 0.38 -19.35
N VAL A 304 1.08 0.67 -18.16
CA VAL A 304 2.34 1.41 -17.98
C VAL A 304 3.51 0.49 -18.31
N THR A 305 4.42 0.95 -19.18
CA THR A 305 5.65 0.22 -19.47
C THR A 305 6.66 0.43 -18.35
N ILE A 306 7.34 -0.62 -17.87
CA ILE A 306 8.42 -0.47 -16.89
C ILE A 306 9.74 -0.44 -17.65
N LEU A 307 10.49 0.65 -17.53
CA LEU A 307 11.80 0.81 -18.14
C LEU A 307 12.89 0.51 -17.10
N PRO A 308 13.91 -0.29 -17.44
CA PRO A 308 14.94 -0.68 -16.49
C PRO A 308 15.75 0.51 -15.98
N VAL A 309 16.58 0.27 -14.97
CA VAL A 309 17.59 1.26 -14.58
C VAL A 309 18.49 1.51 -15.80
N ASP A 310 18.89 2.75 -16.02
CA ASP A 310 19.84 3.14 -17.07
C ASP A 310 20.79 4.17 -16.49
N ILE A 311 22.09 3.98 -16.69
CA ILE A 311 23.12 4.85 -16.08
C ILE A 311 23.04 6.32 -16.51
N ASN A 312 22.42 6.61 -17.65
CA ASN A 312 22.33 7.94 -18.26
C ASN A 312 20.93 8.55 -18.17
N LEU A 313 19.89 7.73 -17.99
CA LEU A 313 18.50 8.19 -17.96
C LEU A 313 17.86 8.10 -16.57
N SER A 314 18.31 7.18 -15.71
CA SER A 314 17.76 7.03 -14.36
C SER A 314 18.33 8.07 -13.40
N GLY A 315 17.45 8.62 -12.55
CA GLY A 315 17.81 9.46 -11.42
C GLY A 315 17.66 8.74 -10.08
N GLY A 316 17.62 9.51 -8.99
CA GLY A 316 17.41 9.00 -7.63
C GLY A 316 15.94 8.71 -7.27
N ALA A 317 15.01 9.04 -8.17
CA ALA A 317 13.57 8.81 -8.04
C ALA A 317 13.02 8.17 -9.33
N TYR A 318 11.81 7.62 -9.25
CA TYR A 318 11.12 7.05 -10.41
C TYR A 318 10.58 8.16 -11.31
N THR A 319 10.88 8.12 -12.60
CA THR A 319 10.45 9.16 -13.54
C THR A 319 9.49 8.61 -14.59
N VAL A 320 8.56 9.43 -15.04
CA VAL A 320 7.59 9.09 -16.08
C VAL A 320 8.12 9.46 -17.47
N GLU A 321 8.05 8.56 -18.42
CA GLU A 321 8.45 8.82 -19.81
C GLU A 321 7.26 8.62 -20.77
N ARG A 322 7.21 9.39 -21.85
CA ARG A 322 6.28 9.13 -22.95
C ARG A 322 6.90 8.10 -23.87
N VAL A 323 6.15 7.03 -24.15
CA VAL A 323 6.56 5.96 -25.05
C VAL A 323 5.50 5.75 -26.12
N ASP A 324 5.86 5.11 -27.23
CA ASP A 324 4.87 4.78 -28.26
C ASP A 324 3.87 3.76 -27.68
N ARG A 325 2.58 4.03 -27.87
CA ARG A 325 1.49 3.10 -27.50
C ARG A 325 1.67 1.73 -28.13
N ALA A 326 2.29 1.63 -29.31
CA ALA A 326 2.56 0.36 -29.98
C ALA A 326 3.67 -0.47 -29.29
N THR A 327 4.60 0.19 -28.59
CA THR A 327 5.70 -0.47 -27.87
C THR A 327 5.29 -1.01 -26.50
N ALA A 328 4.14 -0.57 -25.97
CA ALA A 328 3.59 -1.09 -24.74
C ALA A 328 3.23 -2.57 -24.90
N ARG A 329 4.11 -3.46 -24.42
CA ARG A 329 3.74 -4.85 -24.16
C ARG A 329 2.62 -4.80 -23.14
N VAL A 330 1.41 -5.19 -23.54
CA VAL A 330 0.31 -5.39 -22.61
C VAL A 330 0.39 -6.86 -22.19
N PRO A 331 1.03 -7.21 -21.05
CA PRO A 331 0.67 -8.48 -20.44
C PRO A 331 -0.80 -8.34 -20.05
N MET A 332 -1.64 -9.01 -20.85
CA MET A 332 -3.08 -9.22 -20.69
C MET A 332 -3.73 -8.41 -19.56
N ARG A 333 -4.48 -7.36 -19.92
CA ARG A 333 -5.34 -6.66 -18.97
C ARG A 333 -6.16 -7.67 -18.17
N ALA A 334 -6.10 -7.56 -16.85
CA ALA A 334 -7.05 -8.24 -15.97
C ALA A 334 -8.47 -7.93 -16.46
N PHE A 335 -9.18 -8.97 -16.92
CA PHE A 335 -10.50 -8.90 -17.55
C PHE A 335 -11.50 -8.27 -16.56
N ASP A 336 -12.32 -7.33 -17.03
CA ASP A 336 -13.31 -6.63 -16.19
C ASP A 336 -14.72 -7.27 -16.21
N GLY A 337 -14.87 -8.47 -16.77
CA GLY A 337 -16.16 -9.17 -16.91
C GLY A 337 -16.20 -10.53 -16.17
N ALA A 338 -17.29 -10.99 -15.56
CA ALA A 338 -18.61 -10.40 -15.30
C ALA A 338 -18.86 -10.49 -13.78
N SER A 339 -18.81 -9.35 -13.08
CA SER A 339 -19.46 -9.27 -11.77
C SER A 339 -20.98 -9.30 -12.00
N THR A 340 -21.75 -9.55 -10.95
CA THR A 340 -23.21 -9.37 -10.99
C THR A 340 -23.62 -7.89 -10.99
N GLY A 341 -22.68 -6.97 -11.24
CA GLY A 341 -22.86 -5.52 -11.18
C GLY A 341 -22.41 -4.81 -12.47
N ARG A 342 -22.33 -3.48 -12.42
CA ARG A 342 -21.97 -2.59 -13.53
C ARG A 342 -20.56 -2.89 -14.07
N SER A 343 -20.37 -2.86 -15.39
CA SER A 343 -19.04 -2.85 -16.03
C SER A 343 -18.33 -1.53 -15.69
N LEU A 344 -17.10 -1.63 -15.18
CA LEU A 344 -16.34 -0.49 -14.66
C LEU A 344 -15.28 -0.11 -15.67
N LYS A 345 -15.15 1.19 -15.95
CA LYS A 345 -14.12 1.66 -16.86
C LYS A 345 -12.82 1.87 -16.09
N LEU A 346 -11.88 0.95 -16.25
CA LEU A 346 -10.58 1.02 -15.58
C LEU A 346 -9.58 1.89 -16.36
N PRO A 347 -8.58 2.47 -15.67
CA PRO A 347 -7.57 3.33 -16.29
C PRO A 347 -6.77 2.61 -17.38
N ASP A 348 -6.40 3.37 -18.40
CA ASP A 348 -5.56 2.94 -19.53
C ASP A 348 -4.39 3.91 -19.72
N ALA A 349 -3.24 3.52 -19.20
CA ALA A 349 -2.01 4.28 -19.20
C ALA A 349 -1.10 3.99 -20.40
N ARG A 350 -1.58 3.30 -21.45
CA ARG A 350 -0.75 2.99 -22.62
C ARG A 350 -0.20 4.27 -23.25
N GLY A 351 1.10 4.26 -23.51
CA GLY A 351 1.86 5.42 -24.01
C GLY A 351 2.67 6.13 -22.92
N TYR A 352 2.59 5.66 -21.67
CA TYR A 352 3.46 6.09 -20.59
C TYR A 352 4.32 4.93 -20.09
N ALA A 353 5.49 5.29 -19.60
CA ALA A 353 6.41 4.38 -18.96
C ALA A 353 6.91 4.95 -17.63
N ILE A 354 7.31 4.07 -16.72
CA ILE A 354 8.01 4.43 -15.49
C ILE A 354 9.43 3.90 -15.59
N ARG A 355 10.42 4.79 -15.46
CA ARG A 355 11.82 4.42 -15.34
C ARG A 355 12.19 4.13 -13.89
N MET A 356 12.86 3.00 -13.70
CA MET A 356 13.38 2.59 -12.40
C MET A 356 14.43 3.57 -11.86
N SER A 357 14.41 3.75 -10.55
CA SER A 357 15.34 4.60 -9.81
C SER A 357 16.68 3.88 -9.53
N LEU A 358 17.79 4.64 -9.53
CA LEU A 358 19.09 4.16 -9.05
C LEU A 358 19.05 3.82 -7.55
N SER A 359 18.20 4.51 -6.76
CA SER A 359 18.15 4.39 -5.30
C SER A 359 17.65 3.04 -4.79
N ASP A 360 17.02 2.23 -5.65
CA ASP A 360 16.56 0.89 -5.27
C ASP A 360 17.63 -0.19 -5.45
N LEU A 361 18.79 0.17 -5.99
CA LEU A 361 19.91 -0.75 -6.09
C LEU A 361 20.40 -1.13 -4.68
N SER A 362 20.34 -2.41 -4.36
CA SER A 362 20.78 -2.94 -3.08
C SER A 362 22.21 -2.51 -2.77
N GLY A 363 22.38 -1.86 -1.61
CA GLY A 363 23.66 -1.42 -1.09
C GLY A 363 24.25 -0.16 -1.72
N ILE A 364 23.54 0.52 -2.63
CA ILE A 364 23.96 1.84 -3.13
C ILE A 364 23.76 2.89 -2.04
N SER A 365 24.72 3.80 -1.88
CA SER A 365 24.58 4.94 -0.96
C SER A 365 23.94 6.14 -1.66
N ALA A 366 23.27 7.02 -0.89
CA ALA A 366 22.73 8.28 -1.42
C ALA A 366 23.81 9.12 -2.11
N ARG A 367 25.04 9.12 -1.57
CA ARG A 367 26.19 9.80 -2.16
C ARG A 367 26.59 9.21 -3.52
N GLU A 368 26.60 7.88 -3.67
CA GLU A 368 26.87 7.25 -4.97
C GLU A 368 25.78 7.58 -5.99
N VAL A 369 24.51 7.64 -5.58
CA VAL A 369 23.42 8.06 -6.47
C VAL A 369 23.64 9.51 -6.93
N GLU A 370 23.95 10.43 -6.02
CA GLU A 370 24.25 11.83 -6.34
C GLU A 370 25.43 11.94 -7.32
N THR A 371 26.56 11.28 -7.04
CA THR A 371 27.74 11.35 -7.91
C THR A 371 27.51 10.72 -9.27
N ILE A 372 26.74 9.63 -9.34
CA ILE A 372 26.35 9.02 -10.61
C ILE A 372 25.55 10.01 -11.45
N ILE A 373 24.55 10.67 -10.86
CA ILE A 373 23.69 11.63 -11.55
C ILE A 373 24.48 12.85 -12.02
N GLU A 374 25.32 13.43 -11.15
CA GLU A 374 26.17 14.57 -11.50
C GLU A 374 27.14 14.27 -12.64
N GLY A 375 27.57 13.01 -12.76
CA GLY A 375 28.48 12.55 -13.81
C GLY A 375 27.80 12.19 -15.14
N GLN A 376 26.48 12.22 -15.27
CA GLN A 376 25.79 11.92 -16.53
C GLN A 376 26.03 13.02 -17.61
N PRO A 377 26.06 12.67 -18.91
CA PRO A 377 26.02 11.33 -19.48
C PRO A 377 27.42 10.67 -19.58
N TYR A 378 27.44 9.35 -19.51
CA TYR A 378 28.57 8.46 -19.67
C TYR A 378 28.63 7.86 -21.07
N LEU A 379 29.84 7.69 -21.60
CA LEU A 379 30.07 7.13 -22.93
C LEU A 379 30.06 5.59 -22.96
N ASP A 380 30.63 4.96 -21.95
CA ASP A 380 30.74 3.50 -21.82
C ASP A 380 31.02 3.08 -20.37
N LEU A 381 31.30 1.79 -20.14
CA LEU A 381 31.62 1.27 -18.81
C LEU A 381 32.96 1.81 -18.26
N SER A 382 33.94 2.10 -19.12
CA SER A 382 35.25 2.61 -18.72
C SER A 382 35.16 4.07 -18.23
N ASP A 383 34.40 4.89 -18.95
CA ASP A 383 34.10 6.28 -18.59
C ASP A 383 33.30 6.34 -17.28
N PHE A 384 32.29 5.47 -17.13
CA PHE A 384 31.54 5.33 -15.88
C PHE A 384 32.45 4.96 -14.70
N TYR A 385 33.29 3.92 -14.87
CA TYR A 385 34.22 3.47 -13.82
C TYR A 385 35.19 4.57 -13.37
N ALA A 386 35.63 5.43 -14.28
CA ALA A 386 36.56 6.51 -13.99
C ALA A 386 35.90 7.73 -13.29
N ARG A 387 34.65 8.06 -13.65
CA ARG A 387 33.99 9.32 -13.23
C ARG A 387 32.93 9.16 -12.14
N ALA A 388 32.17 8.06 -12.14
CA ALA A 388 30.94 7.96 -11.37
C ALA A 388 31.16 7.89 -9.84
N GLY A 389 32.37 7.53 -9.40
CA GLY A 389 32.70 7.36 -7.97
C GLY A 389 32.00 6.16 -7.31
N ALA A 390 31.31 5.32 -8.08
CA ALA A 390 30.60 4.14 -7.61
C ALA A 390 31.58 3.04 -7.16
N SER A 391 31.21 2.32 -6.10
CA SER A 391 32.00 1.19 -5.61
C SER A 391 31.95 0.00 -6.59
N TYR A 392 32.97 -0.87 -6.57
CA TYR A 392 32.99 -2.05 -7.44
C TYR A 392 31.72 -2.93 -7.32
N PRO A 393 31.21 -3.26 -6.11
CA PRO A 393 29.95 -3.98 -5.97
C PRO A 393 28.75 -3.25 -6.58
N THR A 394 28.70 -1.92 -6.50
CA THR A 394 27.64 -1.11 -7.11
C THR A 394 27.68 -1.25 -8.63
N ILE A 395 28.86 -1.14 -9.24
CA ILE A 395 29.03 -1.26 -10.71
C ILE A 395 28.68 -2.67 -11.19
N GLU A 396 29.15 -3.69 -10.49
CA GLU A 396 28.82 -5.10 -10.80
C GLU A 396 27.31 -5.34 -10.81
N ARG A 397 26.60 -4.84 -9.78
CA ARG A 397 25.13 -4.96 -9.70
C ARG A 397 24.44 -4.19 -10.82
N LEU A 398 24.90 -2.97 -11.14
CA LEU A 398 24.37 -2.17 -12.26
C LEU A 398 24.50 -2.91 -13.60
N ILE A 399 25.62 -3.59 -13.84
CA ILE A 399 25.79 -4.44 -15.03
C ILE A 399 24.79 -5.59 -15.02
N LEU A 400 24.67 -6.32 -13.91
CA LEU A 400 23.81 -7.50 -13.79
C LEU A 400 22.34 -7.18 -14.05
N ILE A 401 21.84 -6.03 -13.56
CA ILE A 401 20.45 -5.59 -13.78
C ILE A 401 20.23 -4.93 -15.14
N GLY A 402 21.29 -4.70 -15.91
CA GLY A 402 21.22 -4.16 -17.27
C GLY A 402 21.24 -2.64 -17.39
N ALA A 403 21.79 -1.93 -16.41
CA ALA A 403 21.88 -0.47 -16.46
C ALA A 403 22.79 0.07 -17.58
N PHE A 404 23.61 -0.80 -18.15
CA PHE A 404 24.55 -0.50 -19.24
C PHE A 404 24.04 -1.01 -20.61
N ASP A 405 22.87 -1.64 -20.68
CA ASP A 405 22.37 -2.28 -21.91
C ASP A 405 22.19 -1.26 -23.04
N GLY A 406 21.65 -0.07 -22.71
CA GLY A 406 21.41 1.01 -23.67
C GLY A 406 22.69 1.64 -24.23
N VAL A 407 23.71 1.86 -23.38
CA VAL A 407 24.96 2.51 -23.82
C VAL A 407 25.83 1.57 -24.68
N HIS A 408 25.77 0.26 -24.43
CA HIS A 408 26.50 -0.75 -25.20
C HIS A 408 25.69 -1.41 -26.31
N ASN A 409 24.41 -1.03 -26.48
CA ASN A 409 23.49 -1.65 -27.43
C ASN A 409 23.55 -3.19 -27.39
N ILE A 410 23.41 -3.77 -26.20
CA ILE A 410 23.60 -5.22 -25.97
C ILE A 410 22.68 -6.06 -26.88
N ASP A 411 21.47 -5.59 -27.16
CA ASP A 411 20.53 -6.31 -28.04
C ASP A 411 20.91 -6.27 -29.53
N ALA A 412 21.80 -5.37 -29.94
CA ALA A 412 22.18 -5.15 -31.34
C ALA A 412 23.64 -5.50 -31.65
N THR A 413 24.42 -5.90 -30.65
CA THR A 413 25.85 -6.21 -30.77
C THR A 413 26.15 -7.62 -30.25
N GLU A 414 27.37 -8.11 -30.50
CA GLU A 414 27.83 -9.40 -29.94
C GLU A 414 28.29 -9.31 -28.48
N ILE A 415 28.19 -8.12 -27.87
CA ILE A 415 28.57 -7.85 -26.49
C ILE A 415 27.40 -8.17 -25.58
N ASN A 416 27.64 -8.92 -24.51
CA ASN A 416 26.63 -9.24 -23.51
C ASN A 416 27.05 -8.78 -22.09
N ARG A 417 26.13 -8.93 -21.12
CA ARG A 417 26.38 -8.51 -19.73
C ARG A 417 27.56 -9.28 -19.07
N ARG A 418 27.85 -10.51 -19.49
CA ARG A 418 29.01 -11.28 -19.00
C ARG A 418 30.33 -10.69 -19.50
N ASP A 419 30.36 -10.17 -20.72
CA ASP A 419 31.51 -9.45 -21.26
C ASP A 419 31.79 -8.17 -20.46
N LEU A 420 30.74 -7.43 -20.09
CA LEU A 420 30.86 -6.25 -19.24
C LEU A 420 31.41 -6.58 -17.84
N LEU A 421 31.02 -7.71 -17.26
CA LEU A 421 31.57 -8.18 -15.97
C LEU A 421 33.06 -8.53 -16.07
N LEU A 422 33.47 -9.19 -17.16
CA LEU A 422 34.89 -9.47 -17.42
C LEU A 422 35.68 -8.17 -17.60
N HIS A 423 35.13 -7.23 -18.37
CA HIS A 423 35.73 -5.91 -18.59
C HIS A 423 35.86 -5.10 -17.29
N LEU A 424 34.87 -5.15 -16.40
CA LEU A 424 34.97 -4.56 -15.07
C LEU A 424 36.15 -5.15 -14.27
N GLY A 425 36.37 -6.46 -14.37
CA GLY A 425 37.52 -7.14 -13.76
C GLY A 425 38.86 -6.64 -14.31
N ASP A 426 38.94 -6.41 -15.62
CA ASP A 426 40.14 -5.88 -16.29
C ASP A 426 40.39 -4.41 -15.91
N LEU A 427 39.35 -3.58 -15.88
CA LEU A 427 39.42 -2.18 -15.41
C LEU A 427 39.88 -2.10 -13.95
N HIS A 428 39.46 -3.04 -13.10
CA HIS A 428 39.84 -3.06 -11.70
C HIS A 428 41.31 -3.46 -11.48
N ARG A 429 41.83 -4.38 -12.31
CA ARG A 429 43.24 -4.80 -12.28
C ARG A 429 44.16 -3.79 -12.96
N SER A 430 43.62 -2.99 -13.88
CA SER A 430 44.36 -1.97 -14.61
C SER A 430 44.86 -0.87 -13.68
N PRO A 431 46.13 -0.41 -13.80
CA PRO A 431 46.69 0.67 -12.98
C PRO A 431 46.12 2.06 -13.31
N THR A 432 45.08 2.17 -14.14
CA THR A 432 44.51 3.40 -14.69
C THR A 432 43.69 4.25 -13.70
N ARG A 433 43.87 4.08 -12.37
CA ARG A 433 43.30 5.04 -11.42
C ARG A 433 43.98 6.40 -11.62
N SER A 434 43.26 7.32 -12.27
CA SER A 434 43.60 8.73 -12.40
C SER A 434 43.96 9.31 -11.03
N LEU A 435 45.26 9.47 -10.77
CA LEU A 435 45.76 10.27 -9.66
C LEU A 435 45.49 11.73 -9.99
N GLY A 436 44.60 12.38 -9.24
CA GLY A 436 44.38 13.82 -9.35
C GLY A 436 45.63 14.59 -8.93
N GLY A 437 46.31 15.22 -9.89
CA GLY A 437 47.48 16.06 -9.65
C GLY A 437 48.33 16.22 -10.90
N ALA A 438 48.92 17.39 -11.10
CA ALA A 438 49.68 17.81 -12.28
C ALA A 438 51.00 17.04 -12.50
N GLN A 439 50.92 15.73 -12.71
CA GLN A 439 52.02 14.88 -13.15
C GLN A 439 51.59 14.18 -14.44
N LEU A 440 52.49 14.14 -15.41
CA LEU A 440 52.26 13.64 -16.77
C LEU A 440 51.59 12.25 -16.73
N ASN A 441 50.29 12.20 -17.06
CA ASN A 441 49.58 10.94 -17.29
C ASN A 441 50.23 10.25 -18.49
N PHE A 442 51.02 9.21 -18.26
CA PHE A 442 51.24 8.20 -19.29
C PHE A 442 49.87 7.60 -19.59
N GLY A 443 49.25 8.02 -20.70
CA GLY A 443 47.92 7.59 -21.12
C GLY A 443 47.91 6.11 -21.43
N PHE A 444 47.74 5.28 -20.41
CA PHE A 444 47.35 3.90 -20.58
C PHE A 444 45.91 3.92 -21.05
N THR A 445 45.71 3.59 -22.33
CA THR A 445 44.37 3.37 -22.89
C THR A 445 43.66 2.33 -22.02
N PRO A 446 42.40 2.56 -21.61
CA PRO A 446 41.64 1.52 -20.93
C PRO A 446 41.64 0.23 -21.77
N PRO A 447 41.61 -0.95 -21.14
CA PRO A 447 41.49 -2.21 -21.87
C PRO A 447 40.32 -2.14 -22.86
N ALA A 448 40.46 -2.76 -24.03
CA ALA A 448 39.38 -2.79 -24.99
C ALA A 448 38.30 -3.77 -24.52
N LEU A 449 37.03 -3.38 -24.64
CA LEU A 449 35.91 -4.30 -24.45
C LEU A 449 35.86 -5.26 -25.64
N ILE A 450 35.97 -6.56 -25.35
CA ILE A 450 36.02 -7.63 -26.36
C ILE A 450 34.94 -8.67 -26.02
N SER A 451 34.18 -9.12 -27.02
CA SER A 451 33.22 -10.22 -26.84
C SER A 451 33.95 -11.52 -26.48
N SER A 452 33.52 -12.16 -25.39
CA SER A 452 34.07 -13.45 -24.95
C SER A 452 33.54 -14.65 -25.75
N GLY A 453 32.48 -14.46 -26.55
CA GLY A 453 31.75 -15.53 -27.22
C GLY A 453 30.89 -16.39 -26.29
N LEU A 454 30.77 -16.03 -25.00
CA LEU A 454 29.84 -16.67 -24.08
C LEU A 454 28.39 -16.33 -24.45
N PRO A 455 27.42 -17.24 -24.20
CA PRO A 455 26.01 -16.90 -24.40
C PRO A 455 25.57 -15.84 -23.39
N ASP A 456 24.62 -14.99 -23.80
CA ASP A 456 23.97 -14.02 -22.92
C ASP A 456 23.21 -14.72 -21.76
N LEU A 457 22.90 -13.96 -20.73
CA LEU A 457 22.04 -14.39 -19.63
C LEU A 457 20.64 -14.76 -20.16
N THR A 458 20.14 -15.91 -19.71
CA THR A 458 18.75 -16.31 -19.94
C THR A 458 17.79 -15.33 -19.26
N SER A 459 16.54 -15.24 -19.73
CA SER A 459 15.53 -14.37 -19.10
C SER A 459 15.32 -14.69 -17.61
N GLY A 460 15.45 -15.96 -17.21
CA GLY A 460 15.38 -16.37 -15.81
C GLY A 460 16.56 -15.87 -14.97
N GLU A 461 17.77 -15.92 -15.51
CA GLU A 461 18.97 -15.34 -14.86
C GLU A 461 18.84 -13.81 -14.74
N LYS A 462 18.38 -13.12 -15.80
CA LYS A 462 18.16 -11.66 -15.78
C LYS A 462 17.17 -11.27 -14.67
N VAL A 463 16.00 -11.90 -14.60
CA VAL A 463 15.01 -11.64 -13.55
C VAL A 463 15.54 -12.03 -12.16
N GLY A 464 16.32 -13.11 -12.06
CA GLY A 464 16.99 -13.49 -10.81
C GLY A 464 17.87 -12.36 -10.27
N HIS A 465 18.70 -11.76 -11.13
CA HIS A 465 19.54 -10.61 -10.77
C HIS A 465 18.72 -9.36 -10.43
N GLU A 466 17.63 -9.09 -11.13
CA GLU A 466 16.70 -7.99 -10.79
C GLU A 466 16.12 -8.18 -9.39
N VAL A 467 15.63 -9.38 -9.05
CA VAL A 467 15.09 -9.66 -7.72
C VAL A 467 16.17 -9.59 -6.63
N ASP A 468 17.37 -10.11 -6.89
CA ASP A 468 18.46 -10.14 -5.91
C ASP A 468 19.07 -8.75 -5.66
N HIS A 469 19.06 -7.86 -6.66
CA HIS A 469 19.72 -6.56 -6.57
C HIS A 469 18.77 -5.36 -6.51
N LEU A 470 17.53 -5.47 -6.98
CA LEU A 470 16.49 -4.44 -6.85
C LEU A 470 15.37 -4.84 -5.89
N GLY A 471 15.24 -6.13 -5.55
CA GLY A 471 14.10 -6.63 -4.78
C GLY A 471 12.80 -6.72 -5.58
N MET A 472 12.87 -6.63 -6.91
CA MET A 472 11.71 -6.60 -7.80
C MET A 472 12.05 -7.07 -9.21
N GLU A 473 11.10 -7.75 -9.84
CA GLU A 473 11.09 -8.07 -11.27
C GLU A 473 10.74 -6.84 -12.11
N VAL A 474 11.64 -6.48 -13.03
CA VAL A 474 11.48 -5.37 -13.98
C VAL A 474 11.11 -5.91 -15.36
N SER A 475 11.82 -6.95 -15.83
CA SER A 475 11.66 -7.47 -17.20
C SER A 475 10.45 -8.40 -17.37
N HIS A 476 10.25 -9.35 -16.46
CA HIS A 476 9.19 -10.36 -16.53
C HIS A 476 8.70 -10.74 -15.14
N HIS A 477 7.40 -10.99 -14.99
CA HIS A 477 6.87 -11.46 -13.70
C HIS A 477 7.33 -12.90 -13.41
N MET A 478 7.64 -13.22 -12.14
CA MET A 478 8.23 -14.52 -11.77
C MET A 478 7.33 -15.72 -12.15
N LEU A 479 6.01 -15.53 -12.17
CA LEU A 479 5.08 -16.60 -12.55
C LEU A 479 5.03 -16.89 -14.05
N GLU A 480 5.56 -16.02 -14.91
CA GLU A 480 5.62 -16.27 -16.36
C GLU A 480 6.44 -17.52 -16.68
N PHE A 481 7.51 -17.79 -15.93
CA PHE A 481 8.33 -19.00 -16.07
C PHE A 481 7.59 -20.30 -15.68
N TYR A 482 6.44 -20.18 -15.02
CA TYR A 482 5.59 -21.29 -14.61
C TYR A 482 4.28 -21.38 -15.41
N ALA A 483 4.08 -20.52 -16.42
CA ALA A 483 2.80 -20.35 -17.11
C ALA A 483 2.27 -21.66 -17.71
N ASP A 484 3.10 -22.44 -18.39
CA ASP A 484 2.68 -23.71 -19.00
C ASP A 484 2.17 -24.72 -17.97
N PHE A 485 2.88 -24.82 -16.84
CA PHE A 485 2.47 -25.67 -15.73
C PHE A 485 1.15 -25.18 -15.10
N LEU A 486 1.05 -23.87 -14.83
CA LEU A 486 -0.15 -23.26 -14.25
C LEU A 486 -1.38 -23.44 -15.15
N ASN A 487 -1.21 -23.29 -16.46
CA ASN A 487 -2.25 -23.55 -17.45
C ASN A 487 -2.64 -25.04 -17.46
N ALA A 488 -1.65 -25.95 -17.42
CA ALA A 488 -1.90 -27.40 -17.42
C ALA A 488 -2.67 -27.89 -16.20
N ILE A 489 -2.45 -27.28 -15.02
CA ILE A 489 -3.19 -27.63 -13.79
C ILE A 489 -4.50 -26.85 -13.62
N GLY A 490 -4.83 -25.95 -14.54
CA GLY A 490 -6.02 -25.12 -14.47
C GLY A 490 -6.01 -24.11 -13.32
N ALA A 491 -4.84 -23.54 -12.99
CA ALA A 491 -4.75 -22.48 -12.00
C ALA A 491 -5.50 -21.22 -12.50
N VAL A 492 -6.31 -20.64 -11.62
CA VAL A 492 -7.14 -19.46 -11.89
C VAL A 492 -6.34 -18.21 -11.52
N ARG A 493 -6.38 -17.22 -12.42
CA ARG A 493 -5.74 -15.91 -12.21
C ARG A 493 -6.58 -15.06 -11.27
N SER A 494 -5.94 -14.12 -10.59
CA SER A 494 -6.56 -13.15 -9.70
C SER A 494 -7.68 -12.35 -10.37
N SER A 495 -7.44 -11.92 -11.61
CA SER A 495 -8.41 -11.23 -12.45
C SER A 495 -9.69 -12.03 -12.68
N ASP A 496 -9.59 -13.36 -12.70
CA ASP A 496 -10.67 -14.25 -13.11
C ASP A 496 -11.45 -14.81 -11.90
N LEU A 497 -11.00 -14.51 -10.66
CA LEU A 497 -11.65 -15.00 -9.44
C LEU A 497 -13.07 -14.48 -9.29
N LEU A 498 -13.34 -13.25 -9.72
CA LEU A 498 -14.69 -12.66 -9.65
C LEU A 498 -15.70 -13.38 -10.56
N ALA A 499 -15.23 -13.95 -11.67
CA ALA A 499 -16.06 -14.72 -12.59
C ALA A 499 -16.41 -16.12 -12.05
N GLN A 500 -15.69 -16.59 -11.02
CA GLN A 500 -15.95 -17.89 -10.41
C GLN A 500 -17.22 -17.86 -9.54
N ARG A 501 -17.87 -19.02 -9.43
CA ARG A 501 -19.05 -19.19 -8.57
C ARG A 501 -18.62 -19.28 -7.11
N SER A 502 -19.39 -18.69 -6.20
CA SER A 502 -19.14 -18.87 -4.77
C SER A 502 -19.16 -20.35 -4.40
N GLY A 503 -18.20 -20.79 -3.59
CA GLY A 503 -17.99 -22.19 -3.19
C GLY A 503 -17.19 -23.05 -4.16
N SER A 504 -16.90 -22.59 -5.38
CA SER A 504 -16.12 -23.36 -6.35
C SER A 504 -14.70 -23.62 -5.82
N SER A 505 -14.22 -24.85 -6.00
CA SER A 505 -12.83 -25.21 -5.69
C SER A 505 -11.93 -24.71 -6.80
N VAL A 506 -10.92 -23.91 -6.45
CA VAL A 506 -9.93 -23.36 -7.39
C VAL A 506 -8.52 -23.57 -6.89
N LEU A 507 -7.57 -23.52 -7.82
CA LEU A 507 -6.13 -23.38 -7.54
C LEU A 507 -5.72 -21.97 -7.92
N VAL A 508 -4.98 -21.28 -7.06
CA VAL A 508 -4.35 -19.99 -7.35
C VAL A 508 -2.86 -20.12 -7.07
N ALA A 509 -2.03 -19.44 -7.85
CA ALA A 509 -0.60 -19.38 -7.61
C ALA A 509 -0.18 -17.92 -7.40
N GLY A 510 0.96 -17.69 -6.74
CA GLY A 510 1.51 -16.35 -6.65
C GLY A 510 2.75 -16.25 -5.77
N VAL A 511 3.42 -15.12 -5.89
CA VAL A 511 4.49 -14.66 -5.02
C VAL A 511 3.88 -14.15 -3.72
N LYS A 512 4.45 -14.52 -2.57
CA LYS A 512 4.01 -14.04 -1.26
C LYS A 512 4.21 -12.54 -1.13
N VAL A 513 3.12 -11.82 -0.90
CA VAL A 513 3.11 -10.38 -0.63
C VAL A 513 3.12 -10.12 0.86
N ALA A 514 2.15 -10.70 1.58
CA ALA A 514 1.99 -10.50 3.02
C ALA A 514 1.43 -11.75 3.69
N LEU A 515 1.86 -11.97 4.93
CA LEU A 515 1.35 -13.03 5.81
C LEU A 515 0.97 -12.41 7.15
N GLN A 516 -0.33 -12.35 7.46
CA GLN A 516 -0.85 -11.72 8.67
C GLN A 516 -1.61 -12.74 9.52
N SER A 517 -1.46 -12.64 10.85
CA SER A 517 -2.17 -13.50 11.81
C SER A 517 -2.85 -12.65 12.88
N PRO A 518 -3.84 -11.80 12.52
CA PRO A 518 -4.49 -10.90 13.46
C PRO A 518 -5.30 -11.69 14.51
N PRO A 519 -5.47 -11.14 15.72
CA PRO A 519 -6.32 -11.73 16.74
C PRO A 519 -7.78 -11.68 16.30
N VAL A 520 -8.48 -12.82 16.36
CA VAL A 520 -9.90 -12.92 16.03
C VAL A 520 -10.74 -13.18 17.27
N ARG A 521 -12.02 -12.77 17.24
CA ARG A 521 -12.98 -12.91 18.36
C ARG A 521 -13.11 -14.35 18.88
N SER A 522 -12.96 -15.34 17.99
CA SER A 522 -13.08 -16.76 18.35
C SER A 522 -11.88 -17.32 19.12
N GLY A 523 -10.78 -16.56 19.24
CA GLY A 523 -9.52 -17.02 19.85
C GLY A 523 -8.75 -18.05 19.00
N LYS A 524 -9.34 -18.57 17.92
CA LYS A 524 -8.66 -19.49 16.99
C LYS A 524 -7.69 -18.71 16.10
N ARG A 525 -6.49 -19.22 15.89
CA ARG A 525 -5.54 -18.57 14.96
C ARG A 525 -6.10 -18.59 13.53
N VAL A 526 -6.09 -17.45 12.86
CA VAL A 526 -6.42 -17.30 11.43
C VAL A 526 -5.23 -16.64 10.75
N ILE A 527 -4.83 -17.17 9.60
CA ILE A 527 -3.73 -16.64 8.79
C ILE A 527 -4.31 -16.10 7.48
N PHE A 528 -3.99 -14.86 7.15
CA PHE A 528 -4.28 -14.24 5.87
C PHE A 528 -2.99 -14.20 5.05
N LEU A 529 -3.04 -14.79 3.87
CA LEU A 529 -1.96 -14.82 2.90
C LEU A 529 -2.40 -14.05 1.67
N SER A 530 -1.68 -12.98 1.35
CA SER A 530 -1.84 -12.23 0.10
C SER A 530 -0.80 -12.71 -0.90
N LEU A 531 -1.26 -13.08 -2.10
CA LEU A 531 -0.43 -13.58 -3.19
C LEU A 531 -0.58 -12.69 -4.41
N ASP A 532 0.50 -12.56 -5.15
CA ASP A 532 0.57 -11.81 -6.39
C ASP A 532 0.92 -12.73 -7.56
N ASP A 533 0.10 -12.70 -8.60
CA ASP A 533 0.27 -13.50 -9.80
C ASP A 533 0.58 -12.68 -11.05
N GLY A 534 0.86 -11.39 -10.90
CA GLY A 534 1.07 -10.43 -11.99
C GLY A 534 -0.23 -9.88 -12.57
N TYR A 535 -1.39 -10.45 -12.21
CA TYR A 535 -2.72 -10.01 -12.62
C TYR A 535 -3.53 -9.36 -11.49
N GLY A 536 -2.92 -9.26 -10.30
CA GLY A 536 -3.51 -8.65 -9.12
C GLY A 536 -3.20 -9.42 -7.85
N CYS A 537 -3.75 -8.91 -6.74
CA CYS A 537 -3.56 -9.51 -5.42
C CYS A 537 -4.73 -10.45 -5.08
N ASN A 538 -4.38 -11.69 -4.74
CA ASN A 538 -5.24 -12.77 -4.27
C ASN A 538 -5.15 -12.90 -2.75
N ASP A 539 -6.26 -12.76 -2.04
CA ASP A 539 -6.31 -12.92 -0.59
C ASP A 539 -6.88 -14.28 -0.18
N ALA A 540 -6.05 -15.07 0.50
CA ALA A 540 -6.38 -16.42 0.96
C ALA A 540 -6.39 -16.49 2.49
N THR A 541 -7.48 -17.01 3.06
CA THR A 541 -7.65 -17.20 4.51
C THR A 541 -7.48 -18.67 4.88
N PHE A 542 -6.51 -18.95 5.75
CA PHE A 542 -6.27 -20.25 6.37
C PHE A 542 -6.84 -20.26 7.79
N PHE A 543 -7.84 -21.11 8.03
CA PHE A 543 -8.36 -21.36 9.38
C PHE A 543 -7.53 -22.42 10.11
N SER A 544 -7.67 -22.51 11.44
CA SER A 544 -6.90 -23.40 12.32
C SER A 544 -6.73 -24.84 11.80
N ASP A 545 -7.78 -25.36 11.16
CA ASP A 545 -7.85 -26.75 10.74
C ASP A 545 -6.96 -27.01 9.51
N ALA A 546 -6.86 -26.02 8.61
CA ALA A 546 -5.98 -26.09 7.44
C ALA A 546 -4.54 -25.67 7.76
N GLN A 547 -4.29 -24.91 8.84
CA GLN A 547 -2.94 -24.41 9.15
C GLN A 547 -1.98 -25.53 9.57
N ARG A 548 -2.46 -26.52 10.33
CA ARG A 548 -1.59 -27.53 10.97
C ARG A 548 -0.74 -28.29 9.96
N ASP A 549 -1.32 -28.62 8.82
CA ASP A 549 -0.68 -29.47 7.80
C ASP A 549 0.24 -28.68 6.85
N TYR A 550 0.12 -27.35 6.81
CA TYR A 550 0.82 -26.49 5.85
C TYR A 550 1.61 -25.34 6.48
N ALA A 551 1.79 -25.33 7.81
CA ALA A 551 2.49 -24.26 8.53
C ALA A 551 3.90 -24.03 7.99
N ASP A 552 4.67 -25.09 7.73
CA ASP A 552 6.03 -24.99 7.22
C ASP A 552 6.09 -24.26 5.87
N VAL A 553 5.22 -24.65 4.93
CA VAL A 553 5.06 -24.00 3.62
C VAL A 553 4.68 -22.52 3.79
N LEU A 554 3.72 -22.21 4.66
CA LEU A 554 3.25 -20.84 4.89
C LEU A 554 4.36 -19.89 5.37
N PHE A 555 5.24 -20.35 6.27
CA PHE A 555 6.29 -19.49 6.83
C PHE A 555 7.55 -19.44 5.97
N HIS A 556 7.94 -20.54 5.32
CA HIS A 556 9.25 -20.64 4.65
C HIS A 556 9.21 -20.48 3.13
N SER A 557 8.05 -20.67 2.47
CA SER A 557 7.97 -20.52 1.01
C SER A 557 7.84 -19.06 0.57
N ARG A 558 8.32 -18.76 -0.64
CA ARG A 558 8.13 -17.47 -1.34
C ARG A 558 7.11 -17.56 -2.47
N LEU A 559 7.11 -18.67 -3.21
CA LEU A 559 6.16 -18.95 -4.29
C LEU A 559 5.18 -20.01 -3.84
N PHE A 560 3.89 -19.71 -3.97
CA PHE A 560 2.81 -20.54 -3.48
C PHE A 560 1.93 -21.07 -4.60
N LEU A 561 1.45 -22.29 -4.42
CA LEU A 561 0.27 -22.84 -5.07
C LEU A 561 -0.76 -23.13 -3.97
N VAL A 562 -1.92 -22.50 -4.00
CA VAL A 562 -2.95 -22.59 -2.97
C VAL A 562 -4.23 -23.17 -3.56
N ARG A 563 -4.80 -24.18 -2.90
CA ARG A 563 -6.14 -24.69 -3.20
C ARG A 563 -7.13 -24.12 -2.20
N GLY A 564 -8.28 -23.68 -2.67
CA GLY A 564 -9.35 -23.24 -1.77
C GLY A 564 -10.71 -23.11 -2.42
N HIS A 565 -11.69 -22.72 -1.62
CA HIS A 565 -13.04 -22.43 -2.07
C HIS A 565 -13.24 -20.92 -2.20
N ILE A 566 -13.77 -20.48 -3.34
CA ILE A 566 -14.11 -19.08 -3.57
C ILE A 566 -15.17 -18.63 -2.56
N ARG A 567 -14.96 -17.46 -1.97
CA ARG A 567 -15.92 -16.77 -1.12
C ARG A 567 -16.19 -15.39 -1.71
N ARG A 568 -17.35 -15.24 -2.34
CA ARG A 568 -17.83 -13.94 -2.81
C ARG A 568 -18.54 -13.18 -1.70
N THR A 569 -18.15 -11.94 -1.50
CA THR A 569 -18.67 -11.05 -0.48
C THR A 569 -19.10 -9.74 -1.14
N GLY A 570 -20.39 -9.65 -1.46
CA GLY A 570 -20.96 -8.49 -2.16
C GLY A 570 -20.66 -8.44 -3.67
N PRO A 571 -20.84 -7.29 -4.31
CA PRO A 571 -20.74 -7.14 -5.77
C PRO A 571 -19.34 -7.41 -6.32
N ARG A 572 -18.30 -6.96 -5.60
CA ARG A 572 -16.90 -6.95 -6.05
C ARG A 572 -15.92 -7.56 -5.04
N GLY A 573 -16.38 -7.96 -3.84
CA GLY A 573 -15.54 -8.67 -2.87
C GLY A 573 -15.37 -10.14 -3.26
N VAL A 574 -14.12 -10.58 -3.39
CA VAL A 574 -13.76 -11.98 -3.59
C VAL A 574 -12.55 -12.33 -2.72
N SER A 575 -12.63 -13.47 -2.05
CA SER A 575 -11.54 -14.03 -1.25
C SER A 575 -11.53 -15.55 -1.39
N LEU A 576 -10.42 -16.18 -0.98
CA LEU A 576 -10.28 -17.62 -1.01
C LEU A 576 -10.26 -18.18 0.42
N ARG A 577 -11.15 -19.12 0.74
CA ARG A 577 -10.99 -19.97 1.92
C ARG A 577 -10.05 -21.11 1.58
N ALA A 578 -8.80 -21.01 2.04
CA ALA A 578 -7.77 -21.98 1.71
C ALA A 578 -7.99 -23.34 2.41
N THR A 579 -7.71 -24.41 1.67
CA THR A 579 -7.81 -25.82 2.10
C THR A 579 -6.48 -26.56 1.98
N GLY A 580 -5.51 -26.01 1.25
CA GLY A 580 -4.16 -26.54 1.15
C GLY A 580 -3.21 -25.58 0.46
N ALA A 581 -1.91 -25.74 0.71
CA ALA A 581 -0.85 -24.92 0.11
C ALA A 581 0.39 -25.77 -0.18
N TRP A 582 1.06 -25.48 -1.29
CA TRP A 582 2.32 -26.10 -1.68
C TRP A 582 3.30 -25.03 -2.14
N GLU A 583 4.58 -25.33 -2.03
CA GLU A 583 5.60 -24.53 -2.68
C GLU A 583 5.52 -24.74 -4.20
N LEU A 584 5.37 -23.65 -4.96
CA LEU A 584 5.17 -23.71 -6.41
C LEU A 584 6.36 -24.36 -7.14
N ARG A 585 7.60 -24.06 -6.72
CA ARG A 585 8.82 -24.59 -7.34
C ARG A 585 8.87 -26.11 -7.23
N SER A 586 8.68 -26.64 -6.01
CA SER A 586 8.61 -28.08 -5.76
C SER A 586 7.50 -28.78 -6.56
N ALA A 587 6.35 -28.12 -6.77
CA ALA A 587 5.26 -28.66 -7.58
C ALA A 587 5.62 -28.70 -9.08
N TYR A 588 6.25 -27.63 -9.58
CA TYR A 588 6.72 -27.52 -10.95
C TYR A 588 7.79 -28.57 -11.30
N GLU A 589 8.79 -28.75 -10.43
CA GLU A 589 9.86 -29.73 -10.62
C GLU A 589 9.30 -31.16 -10.77
N LYS A 590 8.33 -31.55 -9.93
CA LYS A 590 7.65 -32.84 -10.03
C LYS A 590 6.89 -33.00 -11.35
N TRP A 591 6.22 -31.95 -11.80
CA TRP A 591 5.51 -31.95 -13.08
C TRP A 591 6.46 -32.07 -14.27
N SER A 592 7.55 -31.30 -14.26
CA SER A 592 8.57 -31.31 -15.31
C SER A 592 9.25 -32.68 -15.44
N LEU A 593 9.55 -33.34 -14.31
CA LEU A 593 10.10 -34.70 -14.30
C LEU A 593 9.13 -35.71 -14.93
N ASN A 594 7.84 -35.65 -14.59
CA ASN A 594 6.83 -36.54 -15.16
C ASN A 594 6.64 -36.32 -16.67
N GLN A 595 6.71 -35.07 -17.15
CA GLN A 595 6.66 -34.80 -18.60
C GLN A 595 7.88 -35.36 -19.34
N SER A 596 9.09 -35.22 -18.76
CA SER A 596 10.31 -35.77 -19.37
C SER A 596 10.32 -37.30 -19.46
N THR A 597 9.52 -37.97 -18.63
CA THR A 597 9.36 -39.44 -18.61
C THR A 597 8.33 -39.93 -19.63
N LEU A 598 7.44 -39.06 -20.12
CA LEU A 598 6.43 -39.37 -21.15
C LEU A 598 6.93 -39.11 -22.59
N VAL A 599 8.05 -38.39 -22.73
CA VAL A 599 8.68 -38.04 -24.03
C VAL A 599 9.88 -38.96 -24.36
N ARG A 600 10.24 -39.87 -23.45
CA ARG A 600 11.16 -41.00 -23.69
C ARG A 600 10.37 -42.29 -23.75
#